data_AF-A0A1N6Q783-F1
#
_entry.id   AF-A0A1N6Q783-F1
#
_cell.length_a   1.000
_cell.length_b   1.000
_cell.length_c   1.000
_cell.angle_alpha   90.00
_cell.angle_beta   90.00
_cell.angle_gamma   90.00
#
_symmetry.space_group_name_H-M   'P 1'
#
loop_
_entity.id
_entity.type
_entity.pdbx_description
1 polymer ?
#
loop_
_entity_poly.entity_id
_entity_poly.type
_entity_poly.pdbx_seq_one_letter_code
_entity_poly.pdbx_strand_id
1 'polypeptide(L)' 'MLTKNPGIAAVLSVFWTGVGQIYNGQIMKGLILIVVQMINSALMWVLIGFVTFPLVWIWGIYDAYKTAERINRRSDF' A
#
# COMPACT_ATOMS: atom_id res chain seq x y z
N MET A 1 13.49 -3.73 -17.99
CA MET A 1 13.09 -3.32 -16.62
C MET A 1 12.78 -4.57 -15.83
N LEU A 2 13.20 -4.69 -14.57
CA LEU A 2 12.99 -5.91 -13.77
C LEU A 2 11.49 -6.09 -13.47
N THR A 3 10.94 -7.24 -13.83
CA THR A 3 9.59 -7.66 -13.46
C THR A 3 9.44 -7.61 -11.93
N LYS A 4 8.45 -6.88 -11.45
CA LYS A 4 8.13 -6.75 -10.02
C LYS A 4 7.23 -7.92 -9.62
N ASN A 5 7.42 -8.50 -8.45
CA ASN A 5 6.53 -9.56 -7.98
C ASN A 5 5.31 -8.93 -7.26
N PRO A 6 4.08 -9.02 -7.79
CA PRO A 6 2.90 -8.42 -7.17
C PRO A 6 2.57 -9.04 -5.81
N GLY A 7 2.87 -10.33 -5.62
CA GLY A 7 2.71 -11.02 -4.35
C GLY A 7 3.63 -10.45 -3.27
N ILE A 8 4.89 -10.16 -3.61
CA ILE A 8 5.84 -9.52 -2.67
C ILE A 8 5.36 -8.10 -2.32
N ALA A 9 4.89 -7.32 -3.29
CA ALA A 9 4.35 -5.98 -3.04
C ALA A 9 3.12 -6.00 -2.12
N ALA A 10 2.23 -6.97 -2.29
CA ALA A 10 1.07 -7.17 -1.42
C ALA A 10 1.50 -7.54 0.00
N VAL A 11 2.37 -8.55 0.16
CA VAL A 11 2.85 -8.99 1.48
C VAL A 11 3.58 -7.87 2.21
N LEU A 12 4.39 -7.06 1.51
CA LEU A 12 5.02 -5.88 2.10
C LEU A 12 3.98 -4.87 2.64
N SER A 13 2.86 -4.70 1.93
CA SER A 13 1.76 -3.81 2.37
C SER A 13 0.91 -4.40 3.50
N VAL A 14 0.87 -5.74 3.62
CA VAL A 14 0.25 -6.45 4.74
C VAL A 14 1.01 -6.15 6.03
N PHE A 15 2.35 -6.23 6.00
CA PHE A 15 3.19 -5.90 7.15
C PHE A 15 3.14 -4.41 7.50
N TRP A 16 3.16 -3.53 6.49
CA TRP A 16 3.05 -2.09 6.70
C TRP A 16 2.50 -1.37 5.46
N THR A 17 1.34 -0.73 5.60
CA THR A 17 0.71 0.02 4.51
C THR A 17 1.65 1.13 4.01
N GLY A 18 1.92 1.16 2.70
CA GLY A 18 2.85 2.09 2.07
C GLY A 18 4.20 1.47 1.68
N VAL A 19 4.63 0.36 2.30
CA VAL A 19 5.92 -0.28 1.96
C VAL A 19 5.86 -1.00 0.61
N GLY A 20 4.75 -1.65 0.26
CA GLY A 20 4.59 -2.23 -1.08
C GLY A 20 4.59 -1.19 -2.20
N GLN A 21 4.05 0.00 -1.94
CA GLN A 21 4.11 1.13 -2.87
C GLN A 21 5.55 1.63 -3.06
N ILE A 22 6.37 1.68 -2.00
CA ILE A 22 7.79 2.01 -2.07
C ILE A 22 8.55 0.93 -2.89
N TYR A 23 8.26 -0.35 -2.68
CA TYR A 23 8.84 -1.45 -3.48
C TYR A 23 8.53 -1.36 -4.98
N ASN A 24 7.32 -0.88 -5.30
CA ASN A 24 6.87 -0.61 -6.65
C ASN A 24 7.50 0.67 -7.26
N GLY A 25 8.36 1.38 -6.53
CA GLY A 25 8.99 2.62 -6.97
C GLY A 25 8.11 3.88 -6.77
N GLN A 26 6.94 3.74 -6.14
CA GLN A 26 6.03 4.86 -5.84
C GLN A 26 6.27 5.41 -4.43
N ILE A 27 7.45 5.99 -4.22
CA ILE A 27 7.91 6.45 -2.90
C ILE A 27 6.93 7.46 -2.29
N MET A 28 6.53 8.49 -3.04
CA MET A 28 5.61 9.50 -2.51
C MET A 28 4.25 8.92 -2.12
N LYS A 29 3.72 8.00 -2.92
CA LYS A 29 2.43 7.36 -2.65
C LYS A 29 2.52 6.48 -1.39
N GLY A 30 3.63 5.77 -1.23
CA GLY A 30 3.92 4.99 -0.02
C GLY A 30 4.03 5.87 1.23
N LEU A 31 4.73 6.99 1.15
CA LEU A 31 4.86 7.91 2.28
C LEU A 31 3.52 8.51 2.71
N ILE A 32 2.68 8.92 1.74
CA ILE A 32 1.32 9.40 2.01
C ILE A 32 0.51 8.34 2.74
N LEU A 33 0.57 7.09 2.30
CA LEU A 33 -0.15 5.99 2.95
C LEU A 33 0.32 5.74 4.38
N ILE A 34 1.62 5.83 4.65
CA ILE A 34 2.16 5.71 6.01
C ILE A 34 1.60 6.83 6.91
N VAL A 35 1.61 8.08 6.43
CA VAL A 35 1.05 9.22 7.19
C VAL A 35 -0.45 9.05 7.43
N VAL A 36 -1.21 8.61 6.43
CA VAL A 36 -2.65 8.32 6.58
C VAL A 36 -2.87 7.22 7.63
N GLN A 37 -2.04 6.18 7.64
CA GLN A 37 -2.16 5.11 8.63
C GLN A 37 -1.81 5.58 10.05
N MET A 38 -0.86 6.50 10.20
CA MET A 38 -0.57 7.16 11.48
C MET A 38 -1.75 8.01 11.97
N ILE A 39 -2.39 8.77 11.08
CA ILE A 39 -3.60 9.54 11.41
C ILE A 39 -4.75 8.60 11.79
N ASN A 40 -4.95 7.51 11.05
CA ASN A 40 -5.96 6.49 11.39
C ASN A 40 -5.71 5.83 12.75
N SER A 41 -4.44 5.61 13.12
CA SER A 41 -4.08 5.12 14.45
C SER A 41 -4.45 6.14 15.54
N ALA A 42 -4.22 7.44 15.32
CA ALA A 42 -4.69 8.49 16.23
C ALA A 42 -6.23 8.58 16.29
N LEU A 43 -6.94 8.30 15.20
CA LEU A 43 -8.40 8.27 15.15
C LEU A 43 -9.01 7.07 15.89
N MET A 44 -8.23 6.04 16.25
CA MET A 44 -8.74 4.91 17.05
C MET A 44 -9.25 5.37 18.41
N TRP A 45 -8.72 6.46 18.96
CA TRP A 45 -9.19 7.08 20.21
C TRP A 45 -10.63 7.59 20.14
N VAL A 46 -11.18 7.80 18.93
CA VAL A 46 -12.52 8.35 18.69
C VAL A 46 -13.47 7.28 18.11
N LEU A 47 -13.15 5.99 18.25
CA LEU A 47 -13.85 4.83 17.67
C LEU A 47 -13.82 4.76 16.13
N ILE A 48 -13.84 5.89 15.42
CA ILE A 48 -13.82 5.99 13.95
C ILE A 48 -12.60 5.28 13.35
N GLY A 49 -11.44 5.36 14.02
CA GLY A 49 -10.22 4.69 13.60
C GLY A 49 -10.33 3.17 13.52
N PHE A 50 -11.23 2.54 14.28
CA PHE A 50 -11.44 1.08 14.20
C PHE A 50 -12.03 0.65 12.86
N VAL A 51 -12.77 1.53 12.18
CA VAL A 51 -13.32 1.26 10.86
C VAL A 51 -12.35 1.72 9.78
N THR A 52 -11.82 2.94 9.88
CA THR A 52 -10.99 3.51 8.81
C THR A 52 -9.62 2.84 8.69
N PHE A 53 -9.02 2.40 9.81
CA PHE A 53 -7.72 1.74 9.81
C PHE A 53 -7.70 0.44 8.99
N PRO A 54 -8.57 -0.57 9.24
CA PRO A 54 -8.60 -1.79 8.44
C PRO A 54 -9.03 -1.54 6.99
N LEU A 55 -9.90 -0.55 6.74
CA LEU A 55 -10.35 -0.17 5.39
C LEU A 55 -9.17 0.31 4.53
N VAL A 56 -8.39 1.26 5.06
CA VAL A 56 -7.21 1.79 4.35
C VAL A 56 -6.11 0.74 4.25
N TRP A 57 -5.96 -0.13 5.26
CA TRP A 57 -5.00 -1.23 5.24
C TRP A 57 -5.29 -2.23 4.10
N ILE A 58 -6.53 -2.73 3.99
CA ILE A 58 -6.96 -3.65 2.92
C ILE A 58 -6.81 -2.98 1.55
N TRP A 59 -7.24 -1.72 1.44
CA TRP A 59 -7.10 -0.97 0.20
C TRP A 59 -5.63 -0.80 -0.22
N GLY A 60 -4.74 -0.52 0.73
CA GLY A 60 -3.31 -0.37 0.47
C GLY A 60 -2.65 -1.66 -0.03
N ILE A 61 -3.09 -2.83 0.46
CA ILE A 61 -2.64 -4.15 -0.05
C ILE A 61 -3.07 -4.33 -1.50
N TYR A 62 -4.35 -4.08 -1.79
CA TYR A 62 -4.90 -4.18 -3.14
C TYR A 62 -4.22 -3.21 -4.13
N ASP A 63 -3.99 -1.96 -3.70
CA ASP A 63 -3.32 -0.94 -4.50
C ASP A 63 -1.87 -1.34 -4.82
N ALA A 64 -1.13 -1.89 -3.86
CA ALA A 64 0.24 -2.35 -4.08
C ALA A 64 0.30 -3.53 -5.05
N TYR A 65 -0.61 -4.51 -4.92
CA TYR A 65 -0.71 -5.64 -5.84
C TYR A 65 -1.00 -5.17 -7.27
N LYS A 66 -2.06 -4.39 -7.45
CA LYS A 66 -2.51 -3.93 -8.77
C LYS A 66 -1.52 -2.97 -9.42
N THR A 67 -0.82 -2.17 -8.62
CA THR A 67 0.24 -1.30 -9.10
C THR A 67 1.42 -2.11 -9.62
N ALA A 68 1.87 -3.15 -8.89
CA ALA A 68 2.93 -4.03 -9.36
C ALA A 68 2.55 -4.75 -10.66
N GLU A 69 1.31 -5.25 -10.74
CA GLU A 69 0.77 -5.88 -11.95
C GLU A 69 0.73 -4.89 -13.14
N ARG A 70 0.30 -3.64 -12.91
CA ARG A 70 0.27 -2.60 -13.94
C ARG A 70 1.67 -2.23 -14.42
N ILE A 71 2.65 -2.18 -13.53
CA ILE A 71 4.05 -1.93 -13.89
C ILE A 71 4.55 -3.05 -14.81
N ASN A 72 4.31 -4.31 -14.44
CA ASN A 72 4.71 -5.46 -15.27
C ASN A 72 4.09 -5.45 -16.66
N ARG A 73 2.77 -5.23 -16.76
CA ARG A 73 2.07 -5.15 -18.06
C ARG A 73 2.59 -4.02 -18.95
N ARG A 74 3.10 -2.94 -18.35
CA ARG A 74 3.62 -1.78 -19.10
C ARG A 74 5.05 -1.99 -19.58
N SER A 75 5.78 -2.94 -18.99
CA SER A 75 7.13 -3.34 -19.40
C SER A 75 7.16 -4.43 -20.48
N ASP A 76 6.00 -4.96 -20.89
CA ASP A 76 5.86 -5.95 -21.98
C ASP A 76 5.60 -5.32 -23.38
N PHE A 77 5.56 -3.98 -23.48
CA PHE A 77 5.50 -3.21 -24.74
C PHE A 77 6.78 -2.39 -24.91
#